data_AF-A0A1G7B3X6-F1
#
_entry.id   AF-A0A1G7B3X6-F1
#
_cell.length_a   1.000
_cell.length_b   1.000
_cell.length_c   1.000
_cell.angle_alpha   90.00
_cell.angle_beta   90.00
_cell.angle_gamma   90.00
#
_symmetry.space_group_name_H-M   'P 1'
#
loop_
_entity.id
_entity.type
_entity.pdbx_description
1 polymer ?
#
loop_
_entity_poly.entity_id
_entity_poly.type
_entity_poly.pdbx_seq_one_letter_code
_entity_poly.pdbx_strand_id
1 'polypeptide(L)'
;MKALCEQFKIVEAIAPQAGGSAVDGDYVSLKHCTRAIVAVSLTQGNAATVALTLEKATAVDGTGSTAITTAAKLWANEDTAAGDTLTRQTDAVAFTTSAAVKNKQVIFEIDPVTLGDGYDCICVKAGASNAANIVQATYLLEGRYQQAAPPSATVD
;
A
#
# COMPACT_ATOMS: atom_id res chain seq x y z
N MET A 1 -2.68 5.75 -26.79
CA MET A 1 -2.77 5.21 -25.41
C MET A 1 -1.35 5.15 -24.88
N LYS A 2 -1.03 5.83 -23.78
CA LYS A 2 0.32 5.76 -23.18
C LYS A 2 0.44 4.51 -22.32
N ALA A 3 1.65 4.01 -22.13
CA ALA A 3 1.88 2.82 -21.30
C ALA A 3 1.75 3.17 -19.81
N LEU A 4 1.30 2.21 -18.99
CA LEU A 4 1.15 2.40 -17.54
C LEU A 4 2.46 2.84 -16.88
N CYS A 5 3.59 2.26 -17.30
CA CYS A 5 4.92 2.55 -16.77
C CYS A 5 5.42 3.98 -17.05
N GLU A 6 4.80 4.69 -18.01
CA GLU A 6 5.10 6.10 -18.30
C GLU A 6 4.27 7.06 -17.44
N GLN A 7 3.18 6.56 -16.84
CA GLN A 7 2.23 7.34 -16.04
C GLN A 7 2.41 7.10 -14.54
N PHE A 8 2.69 5.85 -14.18
CA PHE A 8 2.87 5.41 -12.81
C PHE A 8 4.29 4.95 -12.58
N LYS A 9 4.91 5.49 -11.53
CA LYS A 9 6.10 4.88 -10.94
C LYS A 9 5.63 3.69 -10.10
N ILE A 10 5.99 2.50 -10.56
CA ILE A 10 5.68 1.24 -9.86
C ILE A 10 6.86 0.93 -8.93
N VAL A 11 6.59 0.74 -7.65
CA VAL A 11 7.60 0.45 -6.62
C VAL A 11 7.13 -0.75 -5.82
N GLU A 12 8.00 -1.74 -5.61
CA GLU A 12 7.74 -2.81 -4.67
C GLU A 12 7.80 -2.24 -3.25
N ALA A 13 6.70 -2.31 -2.52
CA ALA A 13 6.62 -1.81 -1.15
C ALA A 13 7.04 -2.90 -0.16
N ILE A 14 6.44 -4.08 -0.32
CA ILE A 14 6.73 -5.27 0.47
C ILE A 14 7.00 -6.40 -0.52
N ALA A 15 8.24 -6.88 -0.53
CA ALA A 15 8.59 -8.10 -1.26
C ALA A 15 7.77 -9.29 -0.74
N PRO A 16 7.36 -10.24 -1.61
CA PRO A 16 6.60 -11.41 -1.19
C PRO A 16 7.30 -12.17 -0.07
N GLN A 17 6.69 -12.19 1.12
CA GLN A 17 7.30 -12.82 2.29
C GLN A 17 6.25 -13.39 3.24
N ALA A 18 6.71 -14.29 4.11
CA ALA A 18 5.86 -14.93 5.11
C ALA A 18 5.43 -13.95 6.21
N GLY A 19 4.14 -13.88 6.49
CA GLY A 19 3.52 -13.02 7.51
C GLY A 19 3.66 -13.55 8.94
N GLY A 20 4.71 -14.33 9.23
CA GLY A 20 4.98 -14.87 10.56
C GLY A 20 5.45 -13.80 11.56
N SER A 21 5.78 -12.61 11.08
CA SER A 21 6.13 -11.43 11.86
C SER A 21 5.52 -10.20 11.20
N ALA A 22 5.51 -9.07 11.89
CA ALA A 22 5.11 -7.82 11.28
C ALA A 22 6.10 -7.46 10.18
N VAL A 23 5.60 -6.91 9.08
CA VAL A 23 6.36 -6.55 7.90
C VAL A 23 6.08 -5.10 7.59
N ASP A 24 7.14 -4.30 7.58
CA ASP A 24 7.10 -2.92 7.14
C ASP A 24 7.51 -2.85 5.67
N GLY A 25 6.80 -2.05 4.88
CA GLY A 25 7.19 -1.74 3.52
C GLY A 25 8.19 -0.58 3.45
N ASP A 26 8.78 -0.39 2.27
CA ASP A 26 9.65 0.74 2.02
C ASP A 26 8.89 2.07 2.12
N TYR A 27 9.53 3.08 2.71
CA TYR A 27 9.01 4.44 2.70
C TYR A 27 9.23 5.06 1.31
N VAL A 28 8.16 5.61 0.72
CA VAL A 28 8.21 6.23 -0.61
C VAL A 28 7.77 7.69 -0.60
N SER A 29 8.56 8.55 -1.23
CA SER A 29 8.28 9.98 -1.43
C SER A 29 7.17 10.21 -2.46
N LEU A 30 6.25 11.11 -2.11
CA LEU A 30 5.11 11.57 -2.91
C LEU A 30 5.25 13.01 -3.38
N LYS A 31 6.42 13.66 -3.23
CA LYS A 31 6.67 15.09 -3.57
C LYS A 31 6.22 15.47 -4.99
N HIS A 32 6.31 14.54 -5.92
CA HIS A 32 5.96 14.73 -7.33
C HIS A 32 4.78 13.89 -7.79
N CYS A 33 3.98 13.38 -6.85
CA CYS A 33 2.84 12.53 -7.14
C CYS A 33 1.52 13.30 -7.05
N THR A 34 0.57 12.96 -7.91
CA THR A 34 -0.81 13.47 -7.83
C THR A 34 -1.70 12.50 -7.06
N ARG A 35 -1.37 11.21 -7.11
CA ARG A 35 -2.11 10.14 -6.45
C ARG A 35 -1.18 8.96 -6.17
N ALA A 36 -1.37 8.32 -5.02
CA ALA A 36 -0.67 7.10 -4.66
C ALA A 36 -1.68 5.96 -4.47
N ILE A 37 -1.47 4.84 -5.16
CA ILE A 37 -2.27 3.64 -5.00
C ILE A 37 -1.39 2.60 -4.32
N VAL A 38 -1.84 2.08 -3.19
CA VAL A 38 -1.21 0.99 -2.47
C VAL A 38 -2.00 -0.28 -2.76
N ALA A 39 -1.45 -1.18 -3.55
CA ALA A 39 -2.05 -2.48 -3.85
C ALA A 39 -1.39 -3.55 -3.00
N VAL A 40 -2.13 -4.14 -2.07
CA VAL A 40 -1.68 -5.23 -1.21
C VAL A 40 -2.32 -6.53 -1.70
N SER A 41 -1.49 -7.54 -1.89
CA SER A 41 -1.91 -8.90 -2.23
C SER A 41 -1.52 -9.84 -1.10
N LEU A 42 -2.46 -10.68 -0.69
CA LEU A 42 -2.26 -11.67 0.36
C LEU A 42 -2.69 -13.05 -0.11
N THR A 43 -1.90 -14.05 0.25
CA THR A 43 -2.27 -15.46 0.12
C THR A 43 -2.33 -16.05 1.51
N GLN A 44 -3.53 -16.33 2.01
CA GLN A 44 -3.68 -16.90 3.34
C GLN A 44 -3.66 -18.42 3.28
N GLY A 45 -2.61 -19.04 3.85
CA GLY A 45 -2.52 -20.48 4.09
C GLY A 45 -3.01 -20.90 5.48
N ASN A 46 -3.30 -19.94 6.36
CA ASN A 46 -3.82 -20.16 7.71
C ASN A 46 -4.94 -19.17 8.04
N ALA A 47 -5.86 -19.56 8.92
CA ALA A 47 -6.99 -18.75 9.35
C ALA A 47 -6.58 -17.67 10.38
N ALA A 48 -5.72 -16.75 9.96
CA ALA A 48 -5.28 -15.61 10.76
C ALA A 48 -5.57 -14.31 10.00
N THR A 49 -6.14 -13.33 10.69
CA THR A 49 -6.36 -11.99 10.13
C THR A 49 -5.03 -11.27 9.92
N VAL A 50 -4.97 -10.38 8.94
CA VAL A 50 -3.81 -9.53 8.67
C VAL A 50 -4.25 -8.08 8.83
N ALA A 51 -3.64 -7.36 9.76
CA ALA A 51 -3.88 -5.94 9.93
C ALA A 51 -2.99 -5.16 8.96
N LEU A 52 -3.59 -4.44 8.03
CA LEU A 52 -2.91 -3.53 7.12
C LEU A 52 -3.06 -2.11 7.65
N THR A 53 -1.96 -1.37 7.78
CA THR A 53 -1.95 0.01 8.28
C THR A 53 -1.06 0.89 7.42
N LEU A 54 -1.41 2.17 7.33
CA LEU A 54 -0.65 3.16 6.60
C LEU A 54 -0.05 4.21 7.54
N GLU A 55 1.22 4.49 7.34
CA GLU A 55 1.94 5.56 8.02
C GLU A 55 2.43 6.58 7.00
N LYS A 56 2.61 7.81 7.49
CA LYS A 56 3.28 8.90 6.78
C LYS A 56 4.60 9.23 7.47
N ALA A 57 5.55 9.77 6.73
CA ALA A 57 6.83 10.24 7.25
C ALA A 57 7.27 11.53 6.56
N THR A 58 8.31 12.15 7.11
CA THR A 58 8.91 13.40 6.59
C THR A 58 10.15 13.15 5.73
N ALA A 59 10.59 11.89 5.66
CA ALA A 59 11.70 11.43 4.83
C ALA A 59 11.58 9.93 4.53
N VAL A 60 12.27 9.48 3.47
CA VAL A 60 12.28 8.08 2.99
C VAL A 60 13.03 7.10 3.89
N ASP A 61 13.69 7.57 4.95
CA ASP A 61 14.28 6.72 5.99
C ASP A 61 13.32 6.45 7.16
N GLY A 62 12.07 6.95 7.08
CA GLY A 62 11.07 6.83 8.13
C GLY A 62 11.17 7.91 9.21
N THR A 63 12.00 8.94 9.04
CA THR A 63 12.09 10.05 10.00
C THR A 63 10.74 10.73 10.19
N GLY A 64 10.35 10.88 11.46
CA GLY A 64 9.09 11.49 11.84
C GLY A 64 7.86 10.64 11.52
N SER A 65 8.02 9.33 11.34
CA SER A 65 6.91 8.46 10.97
C SER A 65 5.77 8.44 12.00
N THR A 66 4.54 8.58 11.51
CA THR A 66 3.32 8.57 12.31
C THR A 66 2.14 8.01 11.51
N ALA A 67 1.09 7.57 12.19
CA ALA A 67 -0.11 7.07 11.53
C ALA A 67 -0.78 8.15 10.68
N ILE A 68 -1.26 7.77 9.49
CA ILE A 68 -2.14 8.63 8.71
C ILE A 68 -3.49 8.68 9.43
N THR A 69 -4.05 9.87 9.64
CA THR A 69 -5.36 10.03 10.30
C THR A 69 -6.48 10.34 9.30
N THR A 70 -6.13 10.86 8.13
CA THR A 70 -7.09 11.19 7.07
C THR A 70 -7.51 9.93 6.34
N ALA A 71 -8.79 9.61 6.37
CA ALA A 71 -9.35 8.42 5.73
C ALA A 71 -9.02 8.40 4.22
N ALA A 72 -8.41 7.30 3.76
CA ALA A 72 -8.15 7.04 2.36
C ALA A 72 -9.29 6.19 1.77
N LYS A 73 -9.47 6.28 0.44
CA LYS A 73 -10.44 5.41 -0.22
C LYS A 73 -9.93 3.97 -0.19
N LEU A 74 -10.79 3.05 0.18
CA LEU A 74 -10.42 1.65 0.40
C LEU A 74 -11.30 0.71 -0.41
N TRP A 75 -10.68 -0.22 -1.12
CA TRP A 75 -11.36 -1.34 -1.76
C TRP A 75 -10.74 -2.65 -1.31
N ALA A 76 -11.57 -3.67 -1.17
CA ALA A 76 -11.11 -5.00 -0.81
C ALA A 76 -11.82 -6.06 -1.65
N ASN A 77 -11.07 -7.08 -2.03
CA ASN A 77 -11.55 -8.37 -2.50
C ASN A 77 -10.97 -9.42 -1.56
N GLU A 78 -11.82 -10.01 -0.72
CA GLU A 78 -11.44 -11.00 0.30
C GLU A 78 -11.43 -12.45 -0.24
N ASP A 79 -11.86 -12.67 -1.49
CA ASP A 79 -11.78 -13.97 -2.17
C ASP A 79 -11.55 -13.77 -3.68
N THR A 80 -10.29 -13.57 -4.06
CA THR A 80 -9.92 -13.37 -5.47
C THR A 80 -10.08 -14.63 -6.32
N ALA A 81 -10.36 -15.79 -5.71
CA ALA A 81 -10.67 -17.02 -6.44
C ALA A 81 -12.16 -17.13 -6.78
N ALA A 82 -13.04 -16.50 -5.99
CA ALA A 82 -14.47 -16.45 -6.26
C ALA A 82 -14.85 -15.40 -7.31
N GLY A 83 -14.01 -14.38 -7.51
CA GLY A 83 -14.19 -13.36 -8.55
C GLY A 83 -13.16 -12.23 -8.44
N ASP A 84 -13.26 -11.26 -9.34
CA ASP A 84 -12.38 -10.09 -9.44
C ASP A 84 -13.02 -8.79 -8.91
N THR A 85 -14.23 -8.88 -8.35
CA THR A 85 -14.97 -7.73 -7.83
C THR A 85 -14.26 -7.08 -6.63
N LEU A 86 -13.75 -5.87 -6.84
CA LEU A 86 -13.28 -4.99 -5.77
C LEU A 86 -14.46 -4.26 -5.14
N THR A 87 -14.72 -4.52 -3.86
CA THR A 87 -15.84 -3.91 -3.14
C THR A 87 -15.36 -2.68 -2.38
N ARG A 88 -16.01 -1.53 -2.59
CA ARG A 88 -15.73 -0.29 -1.83
C ARG A 88 -16.06 -0.52 -0.36
N GLN A 89 -15.07 -0.29 0.50
CA GLN A 89 -15.21 -0.31 1.95
C GLN A 89 -15.44 1.10 2.47
N THR A 90 -15.72 1.21 3.78
CA THR A 90 -15.65 2.49 4.48
C THR A 90 -14.25 3.06 4.36
N ASP A 91 -14.14 4.35 4.03
CA ASP A 91 -12.85 5.02 3.88
C ASP A 91 -12.07 4.95 5.19
N ALA A 92 -10.84 4.47 5.11
CA ALA A 92 -10.00 4.17 6.25
C ALA A 92 -8.51 4.15 5.85
N VAL A 93 -7.65 4.29 6.84
CA VAL A 93 -6.17 4.20 6.73
C VAL A 93 -5.64 2.84 7.17
N ALA A 94 -6.55 1.96 7.59
CA ALA A 94 -6.26 0.65 8.08
C ALA A 94 -7.37 -0.30 7.67
N PHE A 95 -7.01 -1.55 7.43
CA PHE A 95 -7.95 -2.61 7.10
C PHE A 95 -7.47 -3.92 7.69
N THR A 96 -8.35 -4.64 8.39
CA THR A 96 -8.04 -5.98 8.88
C THR A 96 -8.77 -6.98 8.00
N THR A 97 -8.02 -7.85 7.34
CA THR A 97 -8.61 -8.88 6.48
C THR A 97 -9.42 -9.87 7.31
N SER A 98 -10.39 -10.55 6.70
CA SER A 98 -11.03 -11.68 7.35
C SER A 98 -10.02 -12.81 7.64
N ALA A 99 -10.41 -13.79 8.48
CA ALA A 99 -9.61 -14.99 8.74
C ALA A 99 -9.89 -16.13 7.73
N ALA A 100 -10.72 -15.90 6.71
CA ALA A 100 -11.01 -16.91 5.71
C ALA A 100 -9.75 -17.22 4.88
N VAL A 101 -9.36 -18.50 4.83
CA VAL A 101 -8.17 -19.01 4.13
C VAL A 101 -8.34 -18.86 2.62
N LYS A 102 -8.03 -17.67 2.11
CA LYS A 102 -8.28 -17.21 0.74
C LYS A 102 -7.17 -16.31 0.24
N ASN A 103 -7.15 -16.10 -1.07
CA ASN A 103 -6.36 -15.05 -1.69
C ASN A 103 -7.15 -13.74 -1.63
N LYS A 104 -6.44 -12.66 -1.30
CA LYS A 104 -7.05 -11.37 -1.00
C LYS A 104 -6.29 -10.26 -1.68
N GLN A 105 -7.02 -9.21 -2.03
CA GLN A 105 -6.48 -8.00 -2.59
C GLN A 105 -7.11 -6.81 -1.88
N VAL A 106 -6.27 -5.90 -1.39
CA VAL A 106 -6.69 -4.68 -0.70
C VAL A 106 -6.02 -3.50 -1.38
N ILE A 107 -6.80 -2.47 -1.69
CA ILE A 107 -6.33 -1.29 -2.40
C ILE A 107 -6.65 -0.05 -1.58
N PHE A 108 -5.62 0.72 -1.26
CA PHE A 108 -5.77 2.06 -0.69
C PHE A 108 -5.42 3.10 -1.77
N GLU A 109 -6.27 4.10 -1.95
CA GLU A 109 -5.98 5.27 -2.78
C GLU A 109 -5.79 6.48 -1.87
N ILE A 110 -4.57 7.01 -1.87
CA ILE A 110 -4.12 8.13 -1.06
C ILE A 110 -3.90 9.33 -1.97
N ASP A 111 -4.45 10.47 -1.57
CA ASP A 111 -4.11 11.76 -2.14
C ASP A 111 -2.97 12.38 -1.32
N PRO A 112 -1.78 12.66 -1.91
CA PRO A 112 -0.65 13.25 -1.19
C PRO A 112 -1.01 14.54 -0.44
N VAL A 113 -1.98 15.33 -0.91
CA VAL A 113 -2.40 16.59 -0.23
C VAL A 113 -2.99 16.32 1.17
N THR A 114 -3.51 15.12 1.39
CA THR A 114 -4.18 14.74 2.65
C THR A 114 -3.22 14.36 3.77
N LEU A 115 -1.92 14.26 3.48
CA LEU A 115 -0.88 13.92 4.46
C LEU A 115 -0.55 15.09 5.40
N GLY A 116 -0.92 16.31 5.02
CA GLY A 116 -0.66 17.53 5.79
C GLY A 116 0.75 18.09 5.59
N ASP A 117 0.96 19.30 6.08
CA ASP A 117 2.21 20.04 5.85
C ASP A 117 3.42 19.33 6.46
N GLY A 118 4.48 19.17 5.66
CA GLY A 118 5.75 18.58 6.07
C GLY A 118 5.84 17.06 5.95
N TYR A 119 4.75 16.36 5.64
CA TYR A 119 4.76 14.93 5.35
C TYR A 119 4.70 14.69 3.85
N ASP A 120 5.70 14.01 3.34
CA ASP A 120 5.84 13.71 1.91
C ASP A 120 6.02 12.23 1.63
N CYS A 121 6.22 11.39 2.64
CA CYS A 121 6.45 9.96 2.47
C CYS A 121 5.29 9.12 3.03
N ILE A 122 5.07 7.94 2.45
CA ILE A 122 4.14 6.93 2.98
C ILE A 122 4.82 5.57 3.13
N CYS A 123 4.32 4.76 4.07
CA CYS A 123 4.72 3.37 4.29
C CYS A 123 3.46 2.52 4.57
N VAL A 124 3.40 1.35 3.95
CA VAL A 124 2.37 0.33 4.19
C VAL A 124 2.97 -0.72 5.10
N LYS A 125 2.22 -1.10 6.13
CA LYS A 125 2.64 -2.10 7.10
C LYS A 125 1.61 -3.21 7.17
N ALA A 126 2.11 -4.42 7.36
CA ALA A 126 1.30 -5.61 7.60
C ALA A 126 1.65 -6.17 8.98
N GLY A 127 0.65 -6.30 9.84
CA GLY A 127 0.79 -6.96 11.13
C GLY A 127 1.09 -8.45 10.98
N ALA A 128 1.70 -9.03 12.02
CA ALA A 128 1.93 -10.46 12.09
C ALA A 128 0.61 -11.23 12.01
N SER A 129 0.59 -12.32 11.22
CA SER A 129 -0.58 -13.19 11.06
C SER A 129 -0.22 -14.65 11.26
N ASN A 130 0.50 -15.25 10.30
CA ASN A 130 1.01 -16.62 10.36
C ASN A 130 2.11 -16.81 9.31
N ALA A 131 3.06 -17.69 9.56
CA ALA A 131 4.13 -18.00 8.60
C ALA A 131 3.63 -18.66 7.30
N ALA A 132 2.44 -19.28 7.32
CA ALA A 132 1.79 -19.83 6.13
C ALA A 132 1.05 -18.78 5.29
N ASN A 133 0.91 -17.55 5.78
CA ASN A 133 0.33 -16.45 5.02
C ASN A 133 1.46 -15.71 4.28
N ILE A 134 1.27 -15.42 3.00
CA ILE A 134 2.20 -14.61 2.22
C ILE A 134 1.60 -13.22 2.03
N VAL A 135 2.41 -12.19 2.26
CA VAL A 135 2.04 -10.78 2.07
C VAL A 135 2.96 -10.15 1.05
N GLN A 136 2.38 -9.35 0.17
CA GLN A 136 3.08 -8.58 -0.85
C GLN A 136 2.36 -7.24 -1.03
N ALA A 137 3.11 -6.17 -1.29
CA ALA A 137 2.51 -4.87 -1.59
C ALA A 137 3.30 -4.12 -2.67
N THR A 138 2.59 -3.39 -3.50
CA THR A 138 3.12 -2.56 -4.59
C THR A 138 2.51 -1.17 -4.51
N TYR A 139 3.35 -0.15 -4.66
CA TYR A 139 2.91 1.22 -4.90
C TYR A 139 2.80 1.49 -6.40
N LEU A 140 1.69 2.12 -6.79
CA LEU A 140 1.54 2.76 -8.09
C LEU A 140 1.40 4.26 -7.85
N LEU A 141 2.47 5.00 -8.12
CA LEU A 141 2.55 6.43 -7.86
C LEU A 141 2.34 7.21 -9.16
N GLU A 142 1.24 7.95 -9.25
CA GLU A 142 0.91 8.74 -10.44
C GLU A 142 1.71 10.05 -10.44
N GLY A 143 2.65 10.18 -11.37
CA GLY A 143 3.50 11.37 -11.46
C GLY A 143 2.72 12.61 -11.92
N ARG A 144 2.91 13.75 -11.24
CA ARG A 144 2.32 15.05 -11.60
C ARG A 144 2.93 15.63 -12.88
N TYR A 145 4.19 15.29 -13.14
CA TYR A 145 4.91 15.69 -14.36
C TYR A 145 5.31 14.45 -15.13
N GLN A 146 5.00 14.43 -16.44
CA GLN A 146 5.35 13.31 -17.31
C GLN A 146 6.86 13.33 -17.57
N GLN A 147 7.55 12.26 -17.16
CA GLN A 147 8.98 12.09 -17.40
C GLN A 147 9.25 10.66 -17.86
N ALA A 148 10.15 10.50 -18.84
CA ALA A 148 10.50 9.19 -19.38
C ALA A 148 11.12 8.25 -18.33
N ALA A 149 11.73 8.81 -17.30
CA ALA A 149 12.20 8.11 -16.11
C ALA A 149 11.85 8.95 -14.88
N PRO A 150 10.81 8.59 -14.10
CA PRO A 150 10.48 9.33 -12.89
C PRO A 150 11.59 9.15 -11.85
N PRO A 151 11.89 10.18 -11.03
CA PRO A 151 12.88 10.12 -9.96
C PRO A 151 12.62 8.96 -8.99
N SER A 152 13.65 8.57 -8.24
CA SER A 152 13.57 7.43 -7.32
C SER A 152 12.75 7.80 -6.08
N ALA A 153 11.57 7.21 -5.91
CA ALA A 153 10.72 7.49 -4.75
C ALA A 153 11.28 6.95 -3.43
N THR A 154 12.24 6.03 -3.45
CA THR A 154 12.87 5.44 -2.25
C THR A 154 14.19 6.11 -1.86
N VAL A 155 14.67 7.09 -2.65
CA VAL A 155 15.96 7.77 -2.41
C VAL A 155 15.79 9.31 -2.35
N ASP A 156 14.67 9.84 -2.88
CA ASP A 156 14.31 11.27 -2.90
C ASP A 156 13.67 11.78 -1.60
#